data_AF-E1WYD2-F1
#
_entry.id   AF-E1WYD2-F1
#
_cell.length_a   1.000
_cell.length_b   1.000
_cell.length_c   1.000
_cell.angle_alpha   90.00
_cell.angle_beta   90.00
_cell.angle_gamma   90.00
#
_symmetry.space_group_name_H-M   'P 1'
#
loop_
_entity.id
_entity.type
_entity.pdbx_description
1 polymer ?
#
loop_
_entity_poly.entity_id
_entity_poly.type
_entity_poly.pdbx_seq_one_letter_code
_entity_poly.pdbx_strand_id
1 'polypeptide(L)'
;MSKSKCKPEQTTYHWVPSERGVGGKCFEVDLETKGSKYASISSASNCVTENVSYVWEQTSQMSGECYQIDGNLKKKTSKNLCSKNKVDHYWVARENGWGGKCYAVDSVNGPAGYIESVKAQNCRPEQVFYKLNMKKEGTQGYCYEVALDGGERAYSRRVSREECFTNRSPEYMWQRDESGVGGECLEVRKSVNARVSSRRVDFKNCIDFKTEYSFRRSSKVEGVCLLVDSLTQGEKFSVGVVKRNCREQVKDLQTTLMQGPDGSPICVESDVQTGGNKYVSRVANKFCEDVQKKPTWILDESGWSGKCVERRVLGSIERDKLINKELCRPKSTKAVWHNFSKLKGRCFDVDSKQGPSGFVKETSLKHCAPKRYKYIFYRHKEEAAGNCYLVDRETSGEKFNKVVGLKKCRENLYKVPD
;
A
#
# COMPACT_ATOMS: atom_id res chain seq x y z
N MET A 1 21.90 20.93 32.01
CA MET A 1 22.07 22.22 32.71
C MET A 1 21.05 23.21 32.16
N SER A 2 20.21 23.79 33.02
CA SER A 2 19.18 24.76 32.61
C SER A 2 19.84 26.03 32.06
N LYS A 3 19.50 26.43 30.83
CA LYS A 3 19.99 27.68 30.18
C LYS A 3 19.51 28.96 30.89
N SER A 4 18.70 28.86 31.95
CA SER A 4 18.11 30.02 32.64
C SER A 4 19.06 30.81 33.54
N LYS A 5 20.29 30.33 33.80
CA LYS A 5 21.20 30.96 34.79
C LYS A 5 22.12 32.07 34.26
N CYS A 6 22.08 32.40 32.97
CA CYS A 6 22.97 33.39 32.35
C CYS A 6 22.24 34.59 31.70
N LYS A 7 20.96 34.82 32.03
CA LYS A 7 20.20 35.95 31.47
C LYS A 7 20.41 37.21 32.33
N PRO A 8 20.85 38.35 31.74
CA PRO A 8 21.06 39.60 32.47
C PRO A 8 19.74 40.31 32.80
N GLU A 9 19.79 41.29 33.72
CA GLU A 9 18.61 42.05 34.19
C GLU A 9 17.96 42.91 33.09
N GLN A 10 18.75 43.43 32.16
CA GLN A 10 18.29 44.25 31.05
C GLN A 10 18.65 43.62 29.71
N THR A 11 17.63 43.33 28.91
CA THR A 11 17.77 42.78 27.56
C THR A 11 17.00 43.61 26.56
N THR A 12 17.44 43.60 25.30
CA THR A 12 16.75 44.18 24.15
C THR A 12 16.67 43.17 23.01
N TYR A 13 15.84 43.45 22.00
CA TYR A 13 15.68 42.58 20.84
C TYR A 13 16.42 43.16 19.64
N HIS A 14 17.26 42.33 19.01
CA HIS A 14 18.06 42.70 17.86
C HIS A 14 17.80 41.75 16.69
N TRP A 15 17.40 42.30 15.55
CA TRP A 15 17.18 41.54 14.33
C TRP A 15 18.47 41.42 13.51
N VAL A 16 18.85 40.20 13.18
CA VAL A 16 19.97 39.91 12.29
C VAL A 16 19.40 39.40 10.95
N PRO A 17 19.50 40.17 9.85
CA PRO A 17 18.98 39.75 8.55
C PRO A 17 19.75 38.54 8.01
N SER A 18 19.10 37.75 7.17
CA SER A 18 19.79 36.69 6.43
C SER A 18 20.71 37.29 5.36
N GLU A 19 21.74 36.57 4.94
CA GLU A 19 22.64 36.99 3.85
C GLU A 19 21.90 37.29 2.53
N ARG A 20 20.71 36.72 2.36
CA ARG A 20 19.85 36.93 1.19
C ARG A 20 18.99 38.20 1.29
N GLY A 21 19.07 38.93 2.40
CA GLY A 21 18.26 40.13 2.67
C GLY A 21 16.77 39.87 2.91
N VAL A 22 16.32 38.60 2.85
CA VAL A 22 14.94 38.20 3.10
C VAL A 22 14.90 37.25 4.29
N GLY A 23 14.17 37.61 5.33
CA GLY A 23 14.15 36.89 6.60
C GLY A 23 15.39 37.17 7.47
N GLY A 24 15.49 36.44 8.58
CA GLY A 24 16.52 36.67 9.59
C GLY A 24 16.17 35.99 10.91
N LYS A 25 16.97 36.25 11.93
CA LYS A 25 16.75 35.75 13.30
C LYS A 25 16.63 36.93 14.25
N CYS A 26 15.63 36.88 15.13
CA CYS A 26 15.52 37.79 16.25
C CYS A 26 16.31 37.23 17.42
N PHE A 27 17.18 38.04 18.00
CA PHE A 27 17.94 37.69 19.19
C PHE A 27 17.50 38.58 20.34
N GLU A 28 17.22 37.97 21.49
CA GLU A 28 17.25 38.68 22.77
C GLU A 28 18.71 38.80 23.17
N VAL A 29 19.21 40.02 23.26
CA VAL A 29 20.60 40.35 23.57
C VAL A 29 20.68 41.20 24.83
N ASP A 30 21.81 41.11 25.54
CA ASP A 30 22.05 42.00 26.68
C ASP A 30 22.18 43.46 26.23
N LEU A 31 21.57 44.38 26.99
CA LEU A 31 21.53 45.80 26.60
C LEU A 31 22.92 46.45 26.64
N GLU A 32 23.78 46.03 27.57
CA GLU A 32 25.11 46.61 27.83
C GLU A 32 26.10 46.33 26.68
N THR A 33 26.22 45.07 26.26
CA THR A 33 27.23 44.62 25.28
C THR A 33 26.64 44.21 23.93
N LYS A 34 25.33 44.38 23.76
CA LYS A 34 24.60 44.13 22.51
C LYS A 34 24.79 42.71 21.98
N GLY A 35 24.90 41.71 22.86
CA GLY A 35 24.94 40.30 22.49
C GLY A 35 26.29 39.61 22.70
N SER A 36 27.32 40.33 23.14
CA SER A 36 28.65 39.74 23.39
C SER A 36 28.66 38.86 24.64
N LYS A 37 27.91 39.25 25.69
CA LYS A 37 27.78 38.47 26.94
C LYS A 37 26.60 37.52 26.92
N TYR A 38 25.48 37.92 26.32
CA TYR A 38 24.28 37.07 26.21
C TYR A 38 23.55 37.31 24.89
N ALA A 39 23.32 36.24 24.14
CA ALA A 39 22.44 36.23 22.98
C ALA A 39 21.63 34.93 22.98
N SER A 40 20.31 35.06 22.89
CA SER A 40 19.38 33.93 22.79
C SER A 40 18.42 34.15 21.63
N ILE A 41 18.11 33.11 20.88
CA ILE A 41 17.14 33.19 19.78
C ILE A 41 15.76 33.44 20.40
N SER A 42 15.05 34.45 19.89
CA SER A 42 13.69 34.82 20.31
C SER A 42 12.70 34.75 19.15
N SER A 43 11.42 34.95 19.44
CA SER A 43 10.38 35.07 18.42
C SER A 43 10.62 36.31 17.56
N ALA A 44 10.43 36.19 16.25
CA ALA A 44 10.52 37.32 15.32
C ALA A 44 9.57 38.48 15.69
N SER A 45 8.43 38.19 16.34
CA SER A 45 7.49 39.22 16.81
C SER A 45 8.09 40.20 17.82
N ASN A 46 9.11 39.78 18.57
CA ASN A 46 9.74 40.63 19.60
C ASN A 46 10.70 41.66 19.01
N CYS A 47 11.13 41.47 17.76
CA CYS A 47 11.95 42.42 17.02
C CYS A 47 11.12 43.36 16.13
N VAL A 48 9.78 43.30 16.19
CA VAL A 48 8.89 44.17 15.41
C VAL A 48 8.50 45.39 16.25
N THR A 49 8.74 46.58 15.73
CA THR A 49 8.33 47.88 16.26
C THR A 49 6.93 48.27 15.78
N GLU A 50 6.37 49.37 16.28
CA GLU A 50 5.04 49.86 15.90
C GLU A 50 4.98 50.43 14.46
N ASN A 51 6.12 50.79 13.87
CA ASN A 51 6.21 51.44 12.55
C ASN A 51 6.32 50.42 11.41
N VAL A 52 5.34 49.52 11.33
CA VAL A 52 5.31 48.47 10.31
C VAL A 52 4.74 48.97 8.99
N SER A 53 5.48 48.76 7.90
CA SER A 53 4.95 48.91 6.54
C SER A 53 4.88 47.56 5.82
N TYR A 54 4.02 47.48 4.80
CA TYR A 54 3.85 46.28 3.98
C TYR A 54 4.17 46.65 2.54
N VAL A 55 5.11 45.91 1.95
CA VAL A 55 5.61 46.14 0.60
C VAL A 55 5.39 44.89 -0.23
N TRP A 56 4.75 45.06 -1.38
CA TRP A 56 4.60 44.02 -2.37
C TRP A 56 5.82 44.01 -3.30
N GLU A 57 6.39 42.84 -3.53
CA GLU A 57 7.45 42.66 -4.52
C GLU A 57 7.02 41.59 -5.54
N GLN A 58 6.97 42.00 -6.80
CA GLN A 58 6.61 41.12 -7.89
C GLN A 58 7.77 40.14 -8.18
N THR A 59 7.46 38.84 -8.16
CA THR A 59 8.44 37.77 -8.42
C THR A 59 8.29 37.16 -9.82
N SER A 60 7.13 37.32 -10.46
CA SER A 60 6.89 37.01 -11.86
C SER A 60 5.75 37.85 -12.41
N GLN A 61 5.47 37.76 -13.71
CA GLN A 61 4.32 38.43 -14.33
C GLN A 61 2.98 38.12 -13.62
N MET A 62 2.84 36.93 -13.01
CA MET A 62 1.61 36.45 -12.38
C MET A 62 1.76 36.12 -10.88
N SER A 63 2.85 36.54 -10.24
CA SER A 63 3.09 36.29 -8.81
C SER A 63 3.92 37.37 -8.15
N GLY A 64 3.73 37.52 -6.85
CA GLY A 64 4.60 38.29 -5.98
C GLY A 64 4.53 37.81 -4.55
N GLU A 65 5.34 38.45 -3.72
CA GLU A 65 5.46 38.21 -2.30
C GLU A 65 5.18 39.49 -1.52
N CYS A 66 4.47 39.35 -0.40
CA CYS A 66 4.22 40.45 0.52
C CYS A 66 5.27 40.41 1.63
N TYR A 67 5.93 41.54 1.87
CA TYR A 67 6.93 41.69 2.91
C TYR A 67 6.47 42.71 3.94
N GLN A 68 6.59 42.34 5.21
CA GLN A 68 6.56 43.25 6.33
C GLN A 68 7.95 43.90 6.46
N ILE A 69 7.99 45.22 6.41
CA ILE A 69 9.19 46.05 6.54
C ILE A 69 9.10 46.89 7.81
N ASP A 70 10.11 46.77 8.66
CA ASP A 70 10.26 47.52 9.90
C ASP A 70 11.75 47.79 10.17
N GLY A 71 12.21 49.00 9.84
CA GLY A 71 13.64 49.31 9.78
C GLY A 71 14.39 48.35 8.83
N ASN A 72 15.34 47.59 9.37
CA ASN A 72 16.12 46.58 8.63
C ASN A 72 15.45 45.19 8.61
N LEU A 73 14.31 45.02 9.28
CA LEU A 73 13.57 43.77 9.25
C LEU A 73 12.76 43.70 7.96
N LYS A 74 13.07 42.71 7.12
CA LYS A 74 12.27 42.31 5.95
C LYS A 74 11.80 40.88 6.10
N LYS A 75 10.50 40.69 6.31
CA LYS A 75 9.91 39.37 6.60
C LYS A 75 8.74 39.09 5.68
N LYS A 76 8.74 37.93 5.03
CA LYS A 76 7.60 37.47 4.22
C LYS A 76 6.37 37.29 5.11
N THR A 77 5.24 37.84 4.69
CA THR A 77 3.97 37.83 5.43
C THR A 77 2.80 37.45 4.54
N SER A 78 1.58 37.46 5.10
CA SER A 78 0.35 37.16 4.38
C SER A 78 0.04 38.22 3.31
N LYS A 79 -0.39 37.77 2.12
CA LYS A 79 -0.59 38.64 0.94
C LYS A 79 -1.64 39.72 1.17
N ASN A 80 -2.70 39.42 1.91
CA ASN A 80 -3.78 40.36 2.23
C ASN A 80 -3.33 41.61 3.00
N LEU A 81 -2.14 41.63 3.61
CA LEU A 81 -1.60 42.83 4.27
C LEU A 81 -1.01 43.83 3.27
N CYS A 82 -0.68 43.39 2.06
CA CYS A 82 -0.22 44.23 0.96
C CYS A 82 -1.36 44.71 0.05
N SER A 83 -2.55 44.13 0.12
CA SER A 83 -3.71 44.57 -0.66
C SER A 83 -4.41 45.76 0.00
N LYS A 84 -3.74 46.92 0.04
CA LYS A 84 -4.29 48.15 0.66
C LYS A 84 -5.32 48.85 -0.22
N ASN A 85 -5.21 48.69 -1.53
CA ASN A 85 -6.08 49.33 -2.50
C ASN A 85 -7.26 48.43 -2.86
N LYS A 86 -8.24 49.03 -3.55
CA LYS A 86 -9.29 48.28 -4.24
C LYS A 86 -8.64 47.28 -5.19
N VAL A 87 -9.15 46.05 -5.20
CA VAL A 87 -8.69 44.99 -6.10
C VAL A 87 -9.75 44.71 -7.15
N ASP A 88 -9.32 44.58 -8.39
CA ASP A 88 -10.15 44.13 -9.51
C ASP A 88 -9.84 42.65 -9.82
N HIS A 89 -10.83 41.95 -10.34
CA HIS A 89 -10.73 40.51 -10.62
C HIS A 89 -10.56 40.25 -12.11
N TYR A 90 -9.46 39.61 -12.48
CA TYR A 90 -9.11 39.32 -13.87
C TYR A 90 -9.02 37.82 -14.13
N TRP A 91 -9.78 37.35 -15.12
CA TRP A 91 -9.68 35.99 -15.61
C TRP A 91 -8.57 35.88 -16.64
N VAL A 92 -7.64 34.95 -16.41
CA VAL A 92 -6.59 34.62 -17.39
C VAL A 92 -6.86 33.21 -17.91
N ALA A 93 -7.37 33.14 -19.14
CA ALA A 93 -7.64 31.88 -19.82
C ALA A 93 -6.35 31.11 -20.15
N ARG A 94 -6.48 29.79 -20.29
CA ARG A 94 -5.42 28.94 -20.83
C ARG A 94 -5.27 29.18 -22.34
N GLU A 95 -4.13 28.79 -22.90
CA GLU A 95 -3.83 28.95 -24.33
C GLU A 95 -4.88 28.30 -25.25
N ASN A 96 -5.45 27.17 -24.83
CA ASN A 96 -6.50 26.49 -25.59
C ASN A 96 -7.90 27.15 -25.45
N GLY A 97 -8.00 28.26 -24.72
CA GLY A 97 -9.24 28.99 -24.45
C GLY A 97 -10.13 28.38 -23.37
N TRP A 98 -9.83 27.18 -22.86
CA TRP A 98 -10.70 26.45 -21.94
C TRP A 98 -10.08 26.31 -20.55
N GLY A 99 -10.78 26.82 -19.54
CA GLY A 99 -10.23 26.93 -18.20
C GLY A 99 -9.31 28.15 -18.08
N GLY A 100 -8.91 28.43 -16.85
CA GLY A 100 -8.11 29.61 -16.54
C GLY A 100 -7.89 29.74 -15.05
N LYS A 101 -7.32 30.86 -14.66
CA LYS A 101 -7.13 31.25 -13.26
C LYS A 101 -7.71 32.65 -13.07
N CYS A 102 -8.38 32.84 -11.94
CA CYS A 102 -8.83 34.15 -11.51
C CYS A 102 -7.74 34.79 -10.65
N TYR A 103 -7.46 36.06 -10.88
CA TYR A 103 -6.50 36.84 -10.12
C TYR A 103 -7.16 38.09 -9.55
N ALA A 104 -6.94 38.37 -8.28
CA ALA A 104 -7.18 39.68 -7.69
C ALA A 104 -5.93 40.54 -7.93
N VAL A 105 -6.12 41.72 -8.52
CA VAL A 105 -5.04 42.62 -8.95
C VAL A 105 -5.33 44.02 -8.42
N ASP A 106 -4.29 44.75 -8.02
CA ASP A 106 -4.43 46.16 -7.59
C ASP A 106 -5.08 46.99 -8.71
N SER A 107 -6.19 47.67 -8.42
CA SER A 107 -6.95 48.43 -9.43
C SER A 107 -6.20 49.65 -9.97
N VAL A 108 -5.19 50.14 -9.25
CA VAL A 108 -4.44 51.36 -9.58
C VAL A 108 -3.09 51.01 -10.21
N ASN A 109 -2.36 50.10 -9.58
CA ASN A 109 -0.97 49.78 -9.91
C ASN A 109 -0.82 48.45 -10.67
N GLY A 110 -1.92 47.74 -10.94
CA GLY A 110 -1.90 46.45 -11.63
C GLY A 110 -1.11 45.37 -10.86
N PRO A 111 -0.55 44.37 -11.57
CA PRO A 111 0.22 43.28 -10.94
C PRO A 111 1.47 43.72 -10.17
N ALA A 112 1.99 44.91 -10.50
CA ALA A 112 3.13 45.52 -9.82
C ALA A 112 2.78 46.01 -8.41
N GLY A 113 1.52 46.38 -8.15
CA GLY A 113 1.06 46.74 -6.81
C GLY A 113 0.57 45.55 -5.99
N TYR A 114 -0.15 44.62 -6.62
CA TYR A 114 -0.67 43.40 -5.98
C TYR A 114 -1.13 42.40 -7.03
N ILE A 115 -0.80 41.11 -6.85
CA ILE A 115 -1.42 40.02 -7.62
C ILE A 115 -1.52 38.71 -6.83
N GLU A 116 -2.72 38.17 -6.74
CA GLU A 116 -2.97 36.90 -6.08
C GLU A 116 -3.96 36.04 -6.86
N SER A 117 -3.68 34.74 -6.99
CA SER A 117 -4.66 33.81 -7.54
C SER A 117 -5.77 33.55 -6.52
N VAL A 118 -7.01 33.83 -6.90
CA VAL A 118 -8.19 33.68 -6.05
C VAL A 118 -9.15 32.65 -6.65
N LYS A 119 -10.26 32.38 -5.94
CA LYS A 119 -11.30 31.44 -6.38
C LYS A 119 -11.91 31.92 -7.70
N ALA A 120 -12.13 31.00 -8.63
CA ALA A 120 -12.68 31.29 -9.96
C ALA A 120 -14.02 32.05 -9.91
N GLN A 121 -14.81 31.83 -8.86
CA GLN A 121 -16.08 32.49 -8.59
C GLN A 121 -15.96 34.02 -8.51
N ASN A 122 -14.82 34.57 -8.09
CA ASN A 122 -14.64 36.02 -7.99
C ASN A 122 -14.51 36.69 -9.38
N CYS A 123 -14.15 35.92 -10.42
CA CYS A 123 -14.10 36.38 -11.80
C CYS A 123 -15.33 35.92 -12.61
N ARG A 124 -16.36 35.38 -11.95
CA ARG A 124 -17.56 34.89 -12.64
C ARG A 124 -18.39 36.10 -13.10
N PRO A 125 -18.67 36.24 -14.42
CA PRO A 125 -19.53 37.32 -14.90
C PRO A 125 -20.99 37.09 -14.49
N GLU A 126 -21.81 38.13 -14.61
CA GLU A 126 -23.24 38.06 -14.28
C GLU A 126 -23.99 37.06 -15.17
N GLN A 127 -23.68 37.09 -16.48
CA GLN A 127 -24.31 36.25 -17.48
C GLN A 127 -23.37 35.14 -17.94
N VAL A 128 -23.80 33.89 -17.73
CA VAL A 128 -23.08 32.69 -18.13
C VAL A 128 -24.02 31.69 -18.78
N PHE A 129 -23.46 30.81 -19.61
CA PHE A 129 -24.15 29.64 -20.14
C PHE A 129 -23.27 28.40 -20.00
N TYR A 130 -23.88 27.21 -20.10
CA TYR A 130 -23.16 25.94 -19.98
C TYR A 130 -22.84 25.37 -21.36
N LYS A 131 -21.57 25.02 -21.57
CA LYS A 131 -21.06 24.50 -22.85
C LYS A 131 -20.22 23.24 -22.61
N LEU A 132 -20.57 22.16 -23.31
CA LEU A 132 -19.80 20.93 -23.30
C LEU A 132 -18.64 21.02 -24.29
N ASN A 133 -17.42 21.02 -23.78
CA ASN A 133 -16.21 20.98 -24.57
C ASN A 133 -15.75 19.53 -24.79
N MET A 134 -15.88 19.03 -26.01
CA MET A 134 -15.51 17.66 -26.39
C MET A 134 -13.98 17.57 -26.58
N LYS A 135 -13.39 16.43 -26.21
CA LYS A 135 -12.00 16.14 -26.60
C LYS A 135 -11.90 16.01 -28.12
N LYS A 136 -10.73 16.33 -28.69
CA LYS A 136 -10.48 16.22 -30.15
C LYS A 136 -10.72 14.80 -30.67
N GLU A 137 -10.41 13.80 -29.85
CA GLU A 137 -10.63 12.39 -30.13
C GLU A 137 -11.53 11.81 -29.03
N GLY A 138 -12.69 11.32 -29.42
CA GLY A 138 -13.62 10.59 -28.54
C GLY A 138 -14.92 11.32 -28.21
N THR A 139 -15.77 10.62 -27.47
CA THR A 139 -17.14 11.03 -27.14
C THR A 139 -17.25 11.72 -25.76
N GLN A 140 -16.12 11.86 -25.08
CA GLN A 140 -16.04 12.46 -23.76
C GLN A 140 -15.69 13.95 -23.84
N GLY A 141 -16.40 14.74 -23.05
CA GLY A 141 -16.16 16.16 -22.89
C GLY A 141 -16.26 16.60 -21.43
N TYR A 142 -15.77 17.80 -21.16
CA TYR A 142 -15.92 18.46 -19.87
C TYR A 142 -16.96 19.57 -19.99
N CYS A 143 -17.82 19.69 -18.98
CA CYS A 143 -18.78 20.77 -18.90
C CYS A 143 -18.10 22.03 -18.36
N TYR A 144 -18.36 23.15 -19.02
CA TYR A 144 -17.87 24.46 -18.60
C TYR A 144 -19.04 25.43 -18.47
N GLU A 145 -18.99 26.23 -17.42
CA GLU A 145 -19.69 27.51 -17.31
C GLU A 145 -18.86 28.55 -18.06
N VAL A 146 -19.45 29.21 -19.06
CA VAL A 146 -18.79 30.10 -20.01
C VAL A 146 -19.45 31.47 -19.97
N ALA A 147 -18.65 32.55 -20.05
CA ALA A 147 -19.20 33.92 -20.17
C ALA A 147 -20.10 34.02 -21.40
N LEU A 148 -21.27 34.65 -21.26
CA LEU A 148 -22.09 34.97 -22.42
C LEU A 148 -21.35 35.94 -23.35
N ASP A 149 -20.75 36.98 -22.77
CA ASP A 149 -19.95 37.97 -23.50
C ASP A 149 -18.47 37.54 -23.55
N GLY A 150 -17.93 37.39 -24.77
CA GLY A 150 -16.53 37.02 -25.00
C GLY A 150 -16.19 35.53 -24.88
N GLY A 151 -17.17 34.68 -24.57
CA GLY A 151 -17.05 33.22 -24.64
C GLY A 151 -16.01 32.61 -23.71
N GLU A 152 -15.44 31.46 -24.09
CA GLU A 152 -14.55 30.68 -23.20
C GLU A 152 -13.25 31.40 -22.81
N ARG A 153 -12.79 32.34 -23.65
CA ARG A 153 -11.60 33.17 -23.39
C ARG A 153 -11.85 34.24 -22.34
N ALA A 154 -13.05 34.81 -22.30
CA ALA A 154 -13.42 35.81 -21.29
C ALA A 154 -13.61 35.16 -19.92
N TYR A 155 -14.30 34.03 -19.85
CA TYR A 155 -14.39 33.18 -18.65
C TYR A 155 -14.81 31.77 -19.04
N SER A 156 -14.13 30.77 -18.49
CA SER A 156 -14.57 29.36 -18.61
C SER A 156 -14.17 28.55 -17.39
N ARG A 157 -15.14 28.18 -16.55
CA ARG A 157 -14.90 27.36 -15.35
C ARG A 157 -15.47 25.97 -15.54
N ARG A 158 -14.66 24.95 -15.29
CA ARG A 158 -15.14 23.56 -15.30
C ARG A 158 -16.16 23.38 -14.17
N VAL A 159 -17.33 22.85 -14.50
CA VAL A 159 -18.41 22.57 -13.56
C VAL A 159 -18.78 21.08 -13.57
N SER A 160 -19.74 20.69 -12.74
CA SER A 160 -20.30 19.33 -12.77
C SER A 160 -20.91 19.05 -14.14
N ARG A 161 -20.86 17.79 -14.57
CA ARG A 161 -21.23 17.39 -15.94
C ARG A 161 -22.74 17.59 -16.17
N GLU A 162 -23.51 17.45 -15.10
CA GLU A 162 -24.96 17.56 -15.02
C GLU A 162 -25.46 18.94 -15.48
N GLU A 163 -24.70 20.01 -15.23
CA GLU A 163 -25.04 21.39 -15.63
C GLU A 163 -25.11 21.58 -17.16
N CYS A 164 -24.45 20.72 -17.95
CA CYS A 164 -24.43 20.84 -19.42
C CYS A 164 -25.54 20.06 -20.15
N PHE A 165 -26.42 19.35 -19.43
CA PHE A 165 -27.42 18.48 -20.04
C PHE A 165 -28.83 18.93 -19.69
N THR A 166 -29.71 18.95 -20.70
CA THR A 166 -31.13 19.33 -20.54
C THR A 166 -31.96 18.22 -19.93
N ASN A 167 -31.61 16.96 -20.19
CA ASN A 167 -32.33 15.79 -19.68
C ASN A 167 -31.79 15.39 -18.29
N ARG A 168 -32.70 15.27 -17.32
CA ARG A 168 -32.37 14.76 -15.97
C ARG A 168 -31.98 13.28 -16.00
N SER A 169 -32.60 12.50 -16.88
CA SER A 169 -32.34 11.05 -16.97
C SER A 169 -31.38 10.74 -18.11
N PRO A 170 -30.23 10.10 -17.84
CA PRO A 170 -29.35 9.58 -18.89
C PRO A 170 -30.03 8.47 -19.69
N GLU A 171 -29.68 8.38 -20.98
CA GLU A 171 -29.96 7.18 -21.78
C GLU A 171 -28.74 6.25 -21.68
N TYR A 172 -28.97 4.95 -21.56
CA TYR A 172 -27.91 3.94 -21.51
C TYR A 172 -27.96 3.08 -22.76
N MET A 173 -26.80 2.85 -23.38
CA MET A 173 -26.66 2.09 -24.62
C MET A 173 -25.52 1.10 -24.50
N TRP A 174 -25.81 -0.17 -24.76
CA TRP A 174 -24.77 -1.19 -24.88
C TRP A 174 -24.14 -1.14 -26.28
N GLN A 175 -22.83 -0.94 -26.34
CA GLN A 175 -22.05 -1.01 -27.58
C GLN A 175 -21.22 -2.29 -27.57
N ARG A 176 -21.54 -3.24 -28.46
CA ARG A 176 -20.78 -4.50 -28.58
C ARG A 176 -19.38 -4.22 -29.12
N ASP A 177 -18.41 -4.98 -28.61
CA ASP A 177 -17.05 -4.98 -29.17
C ASP A 177 -16.96 -5.86 -30.43
N GLU A 178 -15.85 -5.74 -31.16
CA GLU A 178 -15.60 -6.51 -32.39
C GLU A 178 -15.53 -8.03 -32.13
N SER A 179 -15.29 -8.45 -30.89
CA SER A 179 -15.25 -9.88 -30.54
C SER A 179 -16.64 -10.52 -30.52
N GLY A 180 -17.70 -9.70 -30.36
CA GLY A 180 -19.06 -10.14 -30.16
C GLY A 180 -19.31 -10.87 -28.83
N VAL A 181 -18.29 -11.00 -27.97
CA VAL A 181 -18.35 -11.66 -26.65
C VAL A 181 -18.52 -10.62 -25.54
N GLY A 182 -18.22 -9.36 -25.83
CA GLY A 182 -18.25 -8.26 -24.87
C GLY A 182 -18.80 -6.98 -25.47
N GLY A 183 -18.54 -5.90 -24.74
CA GLY A 183 -18.97 -4.56 -25.09
C GLY A 183 -18.76 -3.61 -23.94
N GLU A 184 -19.19 -2.38 -24.15
CA GLU A 184 -19.20 -1.35 -23.13
C GLU A 184 -20.58 -0.70 -23.01
N CYS A 185 -20.96 -0.39 -21.77
CA CYS A 185 -22.15 0.38 -21.50
C CYS A 185 -21.81 1.85 -21.56
N LEU A 186 -22.52 2.58 -22.41
CA LEU A 186 -22.36 4.00 -22.62
C LEU A 186 -23.55 4.74 -22.02
N GLU A 187 -23.27 5.70 -21.14
CA GLU A 187 -24.22 6.74 -20.77
C GLU A 187 -24.21 7.80 -21.87
N VAL A 188 -25.30 7.91 -22.62
CA VAL A 188 -25.50 8.85 -23.71
C VAL A 188 -26.37 10.01 -23.23
N ARG A 189 -25.90 11.24 -23.43
CA ARG A 189 -26.67 12.45 -23.09
C ARG A 189 -26.57 13.48 -24.21
N LYS A 190 -27.67 14.19 -24.44
CA LYS A 190 -27.74 15.36 -25.33
C LYS A 190 -27.50 16.62 -24.50
N SER A 191 -26.47 17.39 -24.86
CA SER A 191 -26.16 18.68 -24.24
C SER A 191 -27.17 19.76 -24.63
N VAL A 192 -27.17 20.88 -23.90
CA VAL A 192 -28.00 22.07 -24.23
C VAL A 192 -27.81 22.53 -25.68
N ASN A 193 -26.63 22.31 -26.27
CA ASN A 193 -26.30 22.66 -27.65
C ASN A 193 -26.50 21.50 -28.64
N ALA A 194 -27.38 20.55 -28.33
CA ALA A 194 -27.70 19.35 -29.13
C ALA A 194 -26.51 18.41 -29.44
N ARG A 195 -25.32 18.62 -28.86
CA ARG A 195 -24.20 17.68 -29.01
C ARG A 195 -24.44 16.43 -28.17
N VAL A 196 -24.24 15.27 -28.77
CA VAL A 196 -24.28 13.98 -28.08
C VAL A 196 -22.92 13.74 -27.42
N SER A 197 -22.93 13.42 -26.13
CA SER A 197 -21.75 12.93 -25.43
C SER A 197 -22.06 11.58 -24.83
N SER A 198 -21.12 10.65 -25.01
CA SER A 198 -21.16 9.36 -24.35
C SER A 198 -19.99 9.21 -23.39
N ARG A 199 -20.19 8.44 -22.32
CA ARG A 199 -19.12 8.00 -21.44
C ARG A 199 -19.36 6.56 -21.03
N ARG A 200 -18.28 5.81 -20.84
CA ARG A 200 -18.34 4.46 -20.30
C ARG A 200 -18.82 4.49 -18.86
N VAL A 201 -19.79 3.65 -18.54
CA VAL A 201 -20.32 3.43 -17.18
C VAL A 201 -20.34 1.94 -16.85
N ASP A 202 -20.71 1.60 -15.62
CA ASP A 202 -20.92 0.20 -15.23
C ASP A 202 -22.02 -0.43 -16.08
N PHE A 203 -21.78 -1.65 -16.57
CA PHE A 203 -22.70 -2.37 -17.45
C PHE A 203 -24.08 -2.59 -16.84
N LYS A 204 -24.19 -2.60 -15.50
CA LYS A 204 -25.46 -2.72 -14.79
C LYS A 204 -26.46 -1.62 -15.15
N ASN A 205 -25.98 -0.45 -15.55
CA ASN A 205 -26.85 0.64 -16.00
C ASN A 205 -27.51 0.38 -17.37
N CYS A 206 -26.93 -0.53 -18.17
CA CYS A 206 -27.49 -0.97 -19.45
C CYS A 206 -28.36 -2.24 -19.31
N ILE A 207 -28.60 -2.73 -18.08
CA ILE A 207 -29.44 -3.91 -17.84
C ILE A 207 -30.82 -3.45 -17.36
N ASP A 208 -31.78 -3.47 -18.26
CA ASP A 208 -33.22 -3.31 -17.99
C ASP A 208 -34.04 -4.55 -18.38
N PHE A 209 -33.35 -5.65 -18.72
CA PHE A 209 -33.92 -6.93 -19.13
C PHE A 209 -33.43 -8.08 -18.23
N LYS A 210 -34.08 -9.24 -18.36
CA LYS A 210 -33.68 -10.46 -17.65
C LYS A 210 -32.35 -10.99 -18.18
N THR A 211 -31.43 -11.29 -17.26
CA THR A 211 -30.11 -11.82 -17.58
C THR A 211 -29.87 -13.20 -16.97
N GLU A 212 -28.99 -13.98 -17.58
CA GLU A 212 -28.53 -15.27 -17.06
C GLU A 212 -27.03 -15.47 -17.29
N TYR A 213 -26.44 -16.40 -16.54
CA TYR A 213 -25.05 -16.79 -16.72
C TYR A 213 -24.95 -17.86 -17.80
N SER A 214 -24.12 -17.61 -18.81
CA SER A 214 -23.83 -18.54 -19.89
C SER A 214 -22.32 -18.75 -20.01
N PHE A 215 -21.90 -19.99 -20.12
CA PHE A 215 -20.48 -20.32 -20.27
C PHE A 215 -20.16 -20.61 -21.73
N ARG A 216 -19.24 -19.84 -22.31
CA ARG A 216 -18.76 -20.06 -23.67
C ARG A 216 -17.38 -20.73 -23.60
N ARG A 217 -17.35 -22.02 -23.92
CA ARG A 217 -16.12 -22.81 -23.99
C ARG A 217 -15.22 -22.29 -25.12
N SER A 218 -13.96 -21.98 -24.82
CA SER A 218 -12.97 -21.53 -25.80
C SER A 218 -11.96 -22.63 -26.16
N SER A 219 -11.75 -23.61 -25.28
CA SER A 219 -10.90 -24.77 -25.53
C SER A 219 -11.34 -25.98 -24.70
N LYS A 220 -10.61 -27.09 -24.78
CA LYS A 220 -10.89 -28.27 -23.94
C LYS A 220 -10.79 -27.98 -22.44
N VAL A 221 -10.01 -26.98 -22.02
CA VAL A 221 -9.67 -26.71 -20.61
C VAL A 221 -9.96 -25.28 -20.18
N GLU A 222 -10.49 -24.45 -21.08
CA GLU A 222 -10.81 -23.04 -20.84
C GLU A 222 -12.13 -22.63 -21.49
N GLY A 223 -12.67 -21.53 -20.97
CA GLY A 223 -13.82 -20.83 -21.48
C GLY A 223 -14.03 -19.54 -20.71
N VAL A 224 -15.03 -18.77 -21.10
CA VAL A 224 -15.39 -17.49 -20.49
C VAL A 224 -16.81 -17.61 -19.93
N CYS A 225 -17.00 -17.13 -18.70
CA CYS A 225 -18.34 -16.98 -18.14
C CYS A 225 -18.88 -15.62 -18.55
N LEU A 226 -20.07 -15.62 -19.14
CA LEU A 226 -20.75 -14.43 -19.65
C LEU A 226 -22.02 -14.22 -18.85
N LEU A 227 -22.34 -12.95 -18.58
CA LEU A 227 -23.70 -12.54 -18.27
C LEU A 227 -24.35 -12.12 -19.58
N VAL A 228 -25.41 -12.81 -19.97
CA VAL A 228 -26.09 -12.61 -21.26
C VAL A 228 -27.55 -12.23 -21.04
N ASP A 229 -28.16 -11.54 -21.99
CA ASP A 229 -29.62 -11.38 -21.99
C ASP A 229 -30.31 -12.73 -22.25
N SER A 230 -31.29 -13.07 -21.41
CA SER A 230 -31.97 -14.38 -21.49
C SER A 230 -32.79 -14.55 -22.77
N LEU A 231 -33.26 -13.45 -23.38
CA LEU A 231 -34.16 -13.50 -24.53
C LEU A 231 -33.44 -13.85 -25.83
N THR A 232 -32.26 -13.27 -26.08
CA THR A 232 -31.47 -13.45 -27.30
C THR A 232 -30.19 -14.24 -27.07
N GLN A 233 -30.00 -14.77 -25.87
CA GLN A 233 -28.86 -15.64 -25.52
C GLN A 233 -27.50 -14.97 -25.79
N GLY A 234 -27.43 -13.65 -25.63
CA GLY A 234 -26.19 -12.88 -25.74
C GLY A 234 -26.01 -12.11 -27.04
N GLU A 235 -26.96 -12.18 -27.98
CA GLU A 235 -26.92 -11.39 -29.23
C GLU A 235 -27.11 -9.89 -28.99
N LYS A 236 -27.94 -9.49 -28.04
CA LYS A 236 -28.12 -8.06 -27.69
C LYS A 236 -27.15 -7.61 -26.62
N PHE A 237 -26.92 -8.44 -25.61
CA PHE A 237 -26.06 -8.10 -24.48
C PHE A 237 -25.26 -9.32 -24.02
N SER A 238 -23.95 -9.18 -23.98
CA SER A 238 -23.05 -10.16 -23.40
C SER A 238 -21.86 -9.45 -22.77
N VAL A 239 -21.54 -9.79 -21.52
CA VAL A 239 -20.36 -9.26 -20.83
C VAL A 239 -19.63 -10.36 -20.07
N GLY A 240 -18.30 -10.36 -20.15
CA GLY A 240 -17.46 -11.26 -19.38
C GLY A 240 -17.59 -11.00 -17.88
N VAL A 241 -17.86 -12.06 -17.11
CA VAL A 241 -17.92 -12.04 -15.65
C VAL A 241 -17.00 -13.10 -15.05
N VAL A 242 -16.83 -13.08 -13.72
CA VAL A 242 -16.00 -14.06 -13.02
C VAL A 242 -16.51 -15.48 -13.22
N LYS A 243 -15.61 -16.43 -13.54
CA LYS A 243 -15.96 -17.84 -13.80
C LYS A 243 -16.75 -18.52 -12.69
N ARG A 244 -16.57 -18.06 -11.44
CA ARG A 244 -17.29 -18.54 -10.27
C ARG A 244 -18.81 -18.45 -10.44
N ASN A 245 -19.32 -17.43 -11.13
CA ASN A 245 -20.75 -17.27 -11.34
C ASN A 245 -21.34 -18.43 -12.15
N CYS A 246 -20.66 -18.86 -13.22
CA CYS A 246 -21.05 -20.06 -13.99
C CYS A 246 -20.78 -21.35 -13.20
N ARG A 247 -19.71 -21.41 -12.39
CA ARG A 247 -19.42 -22.55 -11.50
C ARG A 247 -20.55 -22.78 -10.49
N GLU A 248 -21.21 -21.73 -10.01
CA GLU A 248 -22.33 -21.84 -9.06
C GLU A 248 -23.65 -22.28 -9.74
N GLN A 249 -23.72 -22.26 -11.08
CA GLN A 249 -24.88 -22.77 -11.83
C GLN A 249 -24.85 -24.29 -12.07
N VAL A 250 -23.72 -24.94 -11.79
CA VAL A 250 -23.53 -26.37 -12.06
C VAL A 250 -23.62 -27.16 -10.76
N LYS A 251 -24.37 -28.28 -10.78
CA LYS A 251 -24.63 -29.09 -9.57
C LYS A 251 -23.48 -30.02 -9.24
N ASP A 252 -22.95 -30.68 -10.27
CA ASP A 252 -21.98 -31.76 -10.11
C ASP A 252 -20.69 -31.39 -10.84
N LEU A 253 -19.59 -31.37 -10.09
CA LEU A 253 -18.25 -31.07 -10.60
C LEU A 253 -17.35 -32.29 -10.45
N GLN A 254 -16.52 -32.53 -11.45
CA GLN A 254 -15.46 -33.52 -11.41
C GLN A 254 -14.12 -32.88 -11.75
N THR A 255 -13.05 -33.45 -11.22
CA THR A 255 -11.67 -33.09 -11.52
C THR A 255 -11.00 -34.19 -12.33
N THR A 256 -10.53 -33.87 -13.53
CA THR A 256 -9.87 -34.81 -14.42
C THR A 256 -8.46 -34.34 -14.73
N LEU A 257 -7.54 -35.30 -14.82
CA LEU A 257 -6.18 -35.05 -15.26
C LEU A 257 -6.12 -35.13 -16.78
N MET A 258 -5.60 -34.09 -17.42
CA MET A 258 -5.40 -34.03 -18.87
C MET A 258 -3.93 -33.74 -19.19
N GLN A 259 -3.49 -34.05 -20.41
CA GLN A 259 -2.19 -33.60 -20.92
C GLN A 259 -2.32 -32.21 -21.56
N GLY A 260 -1.46 -31.29 -21.15
CA GLY A 260 -1.34 -29.96 -21.73
C GLY A 260 -0.67 -29.97 -23.10
N PRO A 261 -0.62 -28.82 -23.79
CA PRO A 261 0.03 -28.69 -25.10
C PRO A 261 1.52 -29.07 -25.11
N ASP A 262 2.18 -28.97 -23.96
CA ASP A 262 3.59 -29.33 -23.71
C ASP A 262 3.77 -30.75 -23.15
N GLY A 263 2.69 -31.54 -23.07
CA GLY A 263 2.68 -32.87 -22.45
C GLY A 263 2.63 -32.84 -20.91
N SER A 264 2.66 -31.67 -20.28
CA SER A 264 2.58 -31.57 -18.82
C SER A 264 1.18 -31.91 -18.30
N PRO A 265 1.05 -32.53 -17.10
CA PRO A 265 -0.25 -32.83 -16.54
C PRO A 265 -0.96 -31.57 -16.02
N ILE A 266 -2.17 -31.33 -16.50
CA ILE A 266 -3.06 -30.24 -16.10
C ILE A 266 -4.32 -30.81 -15.43
N CYS A 267 -4.65 -30.30 -14.24
CA CYS A 267 -5.89 -30.66 -13.55
C CYS A 267 -7.03 -29.72 -13.96
N VAL A 268 -8.14 -30.31 -14.39
CA VAL A 268 -9.28 -29.60 -14.95
C VAL A 268 -10.54 -29.93 -14.15
N GLU A 269 -11.17 -28.91 -13.60
CA GLU A 269 -12.51 -29.01 -13.00
C GLU A 269 -13.55 -28.74 -14.10
N SER A 270 -14.52 -29.63 -14.25
CA SER A 270 -15.59 -29.49 -15.25
C SER A 270 -16.93 -29.98 -14.74
N ASP A 271 -18.02 -29.41 -15.28
CA ASP A 271 -19.38 -29.88 -15.04
C ASP A 271 -19.57 -31.31 -15.61
N VAL A 272 -20.02 -32.22 -14.74
CA VAL A 272 -20.17 -33.65 -15.04
C VAL A 272 -21.27 -33.87 -16.08
N GLN A 273 -22.40 -33.18 -15.93
CA GLN A 273 -23.61 -33.41 -16.73
C GLN A 273 -23.41 -33.07 -18.21
N THR A 274 -22.54 -32.10 -18.51
CA THR A 274 -22.33 -31.55 -19.86
C THR A 274 -20.90 -31.74 -20.38
N GLY A 275 -20.04 -32.47 -19.66
CA GLY A 275 -18.64 -32.68 -20.05
C GLY A 275 -17.87 -31.36 -20.19
N GLY A 276 -18.21 -30.38 -19.34
CA GLY A 276 -17.57 -29.06 -19.30
C GLY A 276 -18.11 -28.00 -20.27
N ASN A 277 -19.23 -28.25 -20.95
CA ASN A 277 -19.85 -27.23 -21.81
C ASN A 277 -20.50 -26.09 -21.01
N LYS A 278 -21.02 -26.37 -19.82
CA LYS A 278 -21.55 -25.33 -18.91
C LYS A 278 -20.50 -24.72 -17.99
N TYR A 279 -19.39 -25.40 -17.76
CA TYR A 279 -18.28 -24.89 -16.96
C TYR A 279 -17.04 -25.78 -17.13
N VAL A 280 -15.91 -25.17 -17.48
CA VAL A 280 -14.59 -25.81 -17.40
C VAL A 280 -13.55 -24.81 -16.95
N SER A 281 -12.68 -25.21 -16.02
CA SER A 281 -11.56 -24.40 -15.58
C SER A 281 -10.38 -25.26 -15.17
N ARG A 282 -9.17 -24.74 -15.41
CA ARG A 282 -7.96 -25.27 -14.78
C ARG A 282 -8.04 -25.02 -13.27
N VAL A 283 -7.62 -26.00 -12.50
CA VAL A 283 -7.49 -25.91 -11.05
C VAL A 283 -6.09 -26.39 -10.63
N ALA A 284 -5.71 -26.14 -9.39
CA ALA A 284 -4.41 -26.58 -8.90
C ALA A 284 -4.28 -28.11 -8.97
N ASN A 285 -3.13 -28.62 -9.40
CA ASN A 285 -2.90 -30.06 -9.58
C ASN A 285 -3.23 -30.90 -8.34
N LYS A 286 -3.13 -30.32 -7.13
CA LYS A 286 -3.51 -30.96 -5.86
C LYS A 286 -4.92 -31.54 -5.81
N PHE A 287 -5.84 -31.07 -6.66
CA PHE A 287 -7.21 -31.58 -6.73
C PHE A 287 -7.34 -32.84 -7.59
N CYS A 288 -6.35 -33.11 -8.45
CA CYS A 288 -6.24 -34.35 -9.22
C CYS A 288 -5.12 -35.27 -8.70
N GLU A 289 -4.49 -34.93 -7.57
CA GLU A 289 -3.47 -35.78 -6.97
C GLU A 289 -4.14 -36.85 -6.12
N ASP A 290 -3.85 -38.11 -6.42
CA ASP A 290 -4.23 -39.21 -5.55
C ASP A 290 -3.26 -39.25 -4.36
N VAL A 291 -3.82 -39.10 -3.16
CA VAL A 291 -3.09 -39.31 -1.90
C VAL A 291 -3.09 -40.81 -1.61
N GLN A 292 -2.15 -41.53 -2.24
CA GLN A 292 -2.17 -43.00 -2.18
C GLN A 292 -1.49 -43.61 -0.94
N LYS A 293 -0.74 -42.84 -0.13
CA LYS A 293 0.09 -43.41 0.96
C LYS A 293 0.10 -42.59 2.23
N LYS A 294 0.30 -43.29 3.35
CA LYS A 294 0.64 -42.65 4.64
C LYS A 294 1.95 -41.86 4.50
N PRO A 295 2.07 -40.71 5.17
CA PRO A 295 3.33 -39.97 5.27
C PRO A 295 4.51 -40.86 5.64
N THR A 296 5.64 -40.66 4.97
CA THR A 296 6.90 -41.38 5.22
C THR A 296 7.95 -40.42 5.76
N TRP A 297 8.67 -40.84 6.80
CA TRP A 297 9.82 -40.12 7.33
C TRP A 297 11.07 -40.48 6.53
N ILE A 298 11.82 -39.47 6.08
CA ILE A 298 13.12 -39.62 5.43
C ILE A 298 14.17 -38.94 6.31
N LEU A 299 15.06 -39.74 6.88
CA LEU A 299 16.20 -39.27 7.65
C LEU A 299 17.24 -38.63 6.73
N ASP A 300 17.86 -37.55 7.18
CA ASP A 300 19.00 -36.96 6.47
C ASP A 300 20.34 -37.60 6.85
N GLU A 301 21.40 -37.18 6.18
CA GLU A 301 22.76 -37.70 6.40
C GLU A 301 23.30 -37.45 7.81
N SER A 302 22.76 -36.45 8.54
CA SER A 302 23.19 -36.18 9.91
C SER A 302 22.70 -37.23 10.91
N GLY A 303 21.64 -37.98 10.54
CA GLY A 303 20.98 -38.94 11.42
C GLY A 303 20.12 -38.33 12.53
N TRP A 304 20.08 -37.01 12.68
CA TRP A 304 19.33 -36.29 13.72
C TRP A 304 18.37 -35.23 13.17
N SER A 305 18.19 -35.26 11.86
CA SER A 305 17.28 -34.43 11.10
C SER A 305 16.57 -35.30 10.08
N GLY A 306 15.43 -34.82 9.61
CA GLY A 306 14.72 -35.47 8.52
C GLY A 306 13.53 -34.67 8.06
N LYS A 307 12.87 -35.20 7.05
CA LYS A 307 11.73 -34.61 6.38
C LYS A 307 10.57 -35.61 6.36
N CYS A 308 9.37 -35.12 6.66
CA CYS A 308 8.16 -35.88 6.49
C CYS A 308 7.61 -35.61 5.09
N VAL A 309 7.50 -36.66 4.28
CA VAL A 309 7.03 -36.54 2.90
C VAL A 309 5.76 -37.36 2.69
N GLU A 310 4.86 -36.82 1.88
CA GLU A 310 3.69 -37.53 1.37
C GLU A 310 3.92 -37.77 -0.11
N ARG A 311 3.98 -39.05 -0.51
CA ARG A 311 4.08 -39.40 -1.92
C ARG A 311 2.75 -39.17 -2.61
N ARG A 312 2.75 -38.32 -3.62
CA ARG A 312 1.59 -37.98 -4.43
C ARG A 312 1.80 -38.45 -5.85
N VAL A 313 0.76 -39.02 -6.43
CA VAL A 313 0.76 -39.47 -7.82
C VAL A 313 -0.10 -38.50 -8.63
N LEU A 314 0.47 -37.94 -9.69
CA LEU A 314 -0.23 -37.10 -10.65
C LEU A 314 -0.06 -37.73 -12.04
N GLY A 315 -0.99 -38.60 -12.41
CA GLY A 315 -0.87 -39.42 -13.62
C GLY A 315 0.24 -40.46 -13.45
N SER A 316 1.27 -40.41 -14.28
CA SER A 316 2.45 -41.28 -14.18
C SER A 316 3.59 -40.69 -13.35
N ILE A 317 3.45 -39.45 -12.87
CA ILE A 317 4.50 -38.74 -12.14
C ILE A 317 4.30 -38.96 -10.64
N GLU A 318 5.23 -39.68 -10.00
CA GLU A 318 5.35 -39.73 -8.55
C GLU A 318 6.17 -38.53 -8.06
N ARG A 319 5.69 -37.83 -7.03
CA ARG A 319 6.45 -36.77 -6.36
C ARG A 319 6.27 -36.82 -4.85
N ASP A 320 7.35 -36.57 -4.14
CA ASP A 320 7.34 -36.46 -2.69
C ASP A 320 7.06 -35.00 -2.28
N LYS A 321 5.94 -34.77 -1.60
CA LYS A 321 5.58 -33.45 -1.07
C LYS A 321 5.98 -33.35 0.40
N LEU A 322 6.74 -32.31 0.73
CA LEU A 322 7.05 -31.98 2.12
C LEU A 322 5.77 -31.57 2.87
N ILE A 323 5.54 -32.21 4.01
CA ILE A 323 4.40 -31.97 4.89
C ILE A 323 4.86 -31.77 6.34
N ASN A 324 3.92 -31.44 7.22
CA ASN A 324 4.22 -31.21 8.63
C ASN A 324 4.81 -32.48 9.27
N LYS A 325 5.96 -32.35 9.97
CA LYS A 325 6.65 -33.44 10.65
C LYS A 325 5.74 -34.24 11.59
N GLU A 326 4.78 -33.58 12.24
CA GLU A 326 3.84 -34.26 13.15
C GLU A 326 2.97 -35.32 12.45
N LEU A 327 2.74 -35.21 11.13
CA LEU A 327 1.99 -36.22 10.38
C LEU A 327 2.77 -37.53 10.20
N CYS A 328 4.10 -37.49 10.32
CA CYS A 328 4.96 -38.68 10.38
C CYS A 328 5.27 -39.10 11.82
N ARG A 329 4.71 -38.43 12.84
CA ARG A 329 5.02 -38.77 14.23
C ARG A 329 4.40 -40.13 14.57
N PRO A 330 5.19 -41.11 15.04
CA PRO A 330 4.66 -42.40 15.44
C PRO A 330 3.83 -42.26 16.72
N LYS A 331 2.95 -43.24 16.96
CA LYS A 331 2.12 -43.27 18.19
C LYS A 331 2.93 -43.29 19.48
N SER A 332 4.17 -43.80 19.43
CA SER A 332 5.07 -43.86 20.58
C SER A 332 6.38 -43.17 20.26
N THR A 333 6.69 -42.12 21.00
CA THR A 333 7.97 -41.40 20.96
C THR A 333 8.63 -41.39 22.32
N LYS A 334 9.97 -41.36 22.36
CA LYS A 334 10.77 -41.15 23.57
C LYS A 334 11.69 -39.96 23.40
N ALA A 335 11.96 -39.25 24.49
CA ALA A 335 12.89 -38.12 24.49
C ALA A 335 14.33 -38.64 24.62
N VAL A 336 15.22 -38.20 23.73
CA VAL A 336 16.63 -38.59 23.68
C VAL A 336 17.50 -37.33 23.60
N TRP A 337 18.55 -37.31 24.42
CA TRP A 337 19.60 -36.29 24.35
C TRP A 337 20.68 -36.73 23.36
N HIS A 338 21.09 -35.82 22.49
CA HIS A 338 22.21 -36.06 21.58
C HIS A 338 23.19 -34.90 21.58
N ASN A 339 24.47 -35.21 21.76
CA ASN A 339 25.59 -34.26 21.70
C ASN A 339 26.20 -34.25 20.29
N PHE A 340 26.09 -33.12 19.59
CA PHE A 340 26.78 -32.92 18.31
C PHE A 340 28.28 -32.64 18.50
N SER A 341 28.64 -32.09 19.66
CA SER A 341 30.01 -31.98 20.16
C SER A 341 29.98 -31.91 21.69
N LYS A 342 31.15 -31.89 22.32
CA LYS A 342 31.27 -31.80 23.78
C LYS A 342 30.48 -30.60 24.32
N LEU A 343 29.49 -30.87 25.18
CA LEU A 343 28.60 -29.87 25.77
C LEU A 343 27.79 -29.03 24.75
N LYS A 344 27.49 -29.60 23.58
CA LYS A 344 26.62 -29.01 22.56
C LYS A 344 25.49 -29.96 22.22
N GLY A 345 24.68 -30.27 23.23
CA GLY A 345 23.58 -31.22 23.09
C GLY A 345 22.23 -30.57 22.79
N ARG A 346 21.33 -31.37 22.22
CA ARG A 346 19.94 -31.02 21.99
C ARG A 346 19.03 -32.18 22.40
N CYS A 347 17.77 -31.86 22.70
CA CYS A 347 16.75 -32.83 23.08
C CYS A 347 15.84 -33.13 21.89
N PHE A 348 15.61 -34.41 21.61
CA PHE A 348 14.81 -34.87 20.48
C PHE A 348 13.72 -35.84 20.92
N ASP A 349 12.53 -35.70 20.36
CA ASP A 349 11.53 -36.77 20.34
C ASP A 349 11.88 -37.71 19.17
N VAL A 350 12.15 -38.98 19.48
CA VAL A 350 12.47 -40.01 18.50
C VAL A 350 11.46 -41.16 18.55
N ASP A 351 11.32 -41.92 17.46
CA ASP A 351 10.51 -43.14 17.46
C ASP A 351 11.01 -44.11 18.57
N SER A 352 10.11 -44.59 19.42
CA SER A 352 10.48 -45.44 20.54
C SER A 352 11.14 -46.76 20.12
N LYS A 353 10.73 -47.31 18.97
CA LYS A 353 11.16 -48.61 18.42
C LYS A 353 12.30 -48.45 17.41
N GLN A 354 12.17 -47.52 16.47
CA GLN A 354 13.12 -47.34 15.36
C GLN A 354 14.21 -46.29 15.68
N GLY A 355 14.03 -45.49 16.73
CA GLY A 355 14.95 -44.38 17.02
C GLY A 355 14.84 -43.27 15.96
N PRO A 356 15.95 -42.57 15.65
CA PRO A 356 15.92 -41.45 14.71
C PRO A 356 15.45 -41.84 13.30
N SER A 357 15.75 -43.07 12.84
CA SER A 357 15.38 -43.54 11.50
C SER A 357 13.88 -43.65 11.28
N GLY A 358 13.09 -43.86 12.34
CA GLY A 358 11.62 -43.84 12.25
C GLY A 358 11.04 -42.44 12.36
N PHE A 359 11.62 -41.58 13.21
CA PHE A 359 11.21 -40.20 13.40
C PHE A 359 12.24 -39.47 14.28
N VAL A 360 12.54 -38.20 13.97
CA VAL A 360 13.31 -37.32 14.86
C VAL A 360 12.84 -35.87 14.76
N LYS A 361 12.49 -35.28 15.91
CA LYS A 361 12.13 -33.86 16.01
C LYS A 361 12.72 -33.24 17.27
N GLU A 362 13.39 -32.10 17.14
CA GLU A 362 13.86 -31.33 18.29
C GLU A 362 12.68 -30.91 19.18
N THR A 363 12.80 -31.13 20.48
CA THR A 363 11.73 -30.94 21.47
C THR A 363 12.23 -30.08 22.64
N SER A 364 11.33 -29.77 23.57
CA SER A 364 11.67 -28.97 24.74
C SER A 364 12.72 -29.67 25.62
N LEU A 365 13.72 -28.90 26.07
CA LEU A 365 14.75 -29.36 27.01
C LEU A 365 14.16 -30.02 28.28
N LYS A 366 12.92 -29.66 28.66
CA LYS A 366 12.23 -30.24 29.82
C LYS A 366 12.04 -31.76 29.68
N HIS A 367 11.88 -32.28 28.47
CA HIS A 367 11.67 -33.72 28.24
C HIS A 367 12.95 -34.55 28.41
N CYS A 368 14.12 -33.93 28.25
CA CYS A 368 15.42 -34.60 28.47
C CYS A 368 16.10 -34.19 29.79
N ALA A 369 15.51 -33.29 30.57
CA ALA A 369 16.13 -32.79 31.79
C ALA A 369 16.18 -33.90 32.86
N PRO A 370 17.37 -34.22 33.41
CA PRO A 370 17.49 -35.23 34.45
C PRO A 370 16.94 -34.71 35.79
N LYS A 371 16.54 -35.62 36.67
CA LYS A 371 16.13 -35.27 38.05
C LYS A 371 17.28 -34.70 38.89
N ARG A 372 18.51 -35.11 38.60
CA ARG A 372 19.73 -34.69 39.32
C ARG A 372 20.71 -34.03 38.35
N TYR A 373 21.10 -32.80 38.66
CA TYR A 373 22.01 -32.00 37.86
C TYR A 373 23.05 -31.30 38.74
N LYS A 374 24.12 -30.81 38.12
CA LYS A 374 25.13 -29.95 38.75
C LYS A 374 25.54 -28.84 37.79
N TYR A 375 26.13 -27.77 38.31
CA TYR A 375 26.71 -26.71 37.49
C TYR A 375 28.20 -26.98 37.28
N ILE A 376 28.69 -26.85 36.05
CA ILE A 376 30.12 -26.92 35.73
C ILE A 376 30.52 -25.70 34.90
N PHE A 377 31.71 -25.17 35.17
CA PHE A 377 32.35 -24.18 34.31
C PHE A 377 33.25 -24.92 33.31
N TYR A 378 33.07 -24.67 32.02
CA TYR A 378 33.86 -25.29 30.98
C TYR A 378 34.38 -24.24 30.00
N ARG A 379 35.67 -24.33 29.70
CA ARG A 379 36.39 -23.45 28.77
C ARG A 379 37.08 -24.33 27.73
N HIS A 380 36.82 -24.09 26.44
CA HIS A 380 37.58 -24.75 25.39
C HIS A 380 39.04 -24.28 25.41
N LYS A 381 39.99 -25.13 25.00
CA LYS A 381 41.43 -24.82 25.06
C LYS A 381 41.81 -23.56 24.29
N GLU A 382 41.07 -23.23 23.23
CA GLU A 382 41.32 -22.10 22.33
C GLU A 382 40.53 -20.83 22.72
N GLU A 383 39.65 -20.90 23.71
CA GLU A 383 38.79 -19.78 24.09
C GLU A 383 39.32 -19.04 25.33
N ALA A 384 39.36 -17.70 25.26
CA ALA A 384 39.77 -16.86 26.39
C ALA A 384 38.76 -16.89 27.55
N ALA A 385 37.48 -17.14 27.25
CA ALA A 385 36.38 -17.20 28.20
C ALA A 385 35.71 -18.58 28.19
N GLY A 386 35.17 -18.99 29.34
CA GLY A 386 34.38 -20.23 29.46
C GLY A 386 32.90 -19.94 29.70
N ASN A 387 32.08 -20.97 29.52
CA ASN A 387 30.64 -20.92 29.76
C ASN A 387 30.27 -21.75 31.00
N CYS A 388 29.18 -21.36 31.66
CA CYS A 388 28.59 -22.16 32.73
C CYS A 388 27.52 -23.09 32.14
N TYR A 389 27.57 -24.36 32.51
CA TYR A 389 26.64 -25.39 32.04
C TYR A 389 25.91 -26.03 33.21
N LEU A 390 24.61 -26.23 33.04
CA LEU A 390 23.82 -27.17 33.83
C LEU A 390 23.95 -28.54 33.18
N VAL A 391 24.57 -29.49 33.86
CA VAL A 391 24.83 -30.84 33.32
C VAL A 391 24.20 -31.92 34.18
N ASP A 392 23.90 -33.08 33.59
CA ASP A 392 23.53 -34.23 34.39
C ASP A 392 24.65 -34.61 35.37
N ARG A 393 24.27 -34.99 36.59
CA ARG A 393 25.25 -35.25 37.65
C ARG A 393 26.09 -36.50 37.37
N GLU A 394 25.53 -37.49 36.69
CA GLU A 394 26.12 -38.82 36.47
C GLU A 394 27.28 -38.78 35.46
N THR A 395 27.06 -38.17 34.30
CA THR A 395 28.01 -38.15 33.18
C THR A 395 28.65 -36.78 32.97
N SER A 396 28.30 -35.80 33.79
CA SER A 396 28.86 -34.44 33.72
C SER A 396 28.68 -33.78 32.34
N GLY A 397 27.62 -34.12 31.60
CA GLY A 397 27.26 -33.44 30.35
C GLY A 397 27.04 -34.35 29.15
N GLU A 398 27.33 -35.65 29.24
CA GLU A 398 27.14 -36.58 28.11
C GLU A 398 25.66 -36.90 27.89
N LYS A 399 24.87 -37.03 28.97
CA LYS A 399 23.44 -37.32 28.89
C LYS A 399 22.55 -36.07 28.93
N PHE A 400 23.04 -34.94 29.44
CA PHE A 400 22.33 -33.66 29.38
C PHE A 400 23.29 -32.49 29.64
N ASN A 401 23.19 -31.43 28.86
CA ASN A 401 23.87 -30.17 29.13
C ASN A 401 23.05 -28.97 28.65
N LYS A 402 23.10 -27.85 29.37
CA LYS A 402 22.44 -26.60 28.98
C LYS A 402 23.29 -25.42 29.40
N VAL A 403 23.57 -24.49 28.50
CA VAL A 403 24.23 -23.23 28.82
C VAL A 403 23.35 -22.40 29.77
N VAL A 404 23.93 -21.87 30.83
CA VAL A 404 23.28 -21.01 31.82
C VAL A 404 24.17 -19.79 32.13
N GLY A 405 23.60 -18.78 32.79
CA GLY A 405 24.36 -17.59 33.19
C GLY A 405 25.50 -17.91 34.18
N LEU A 406 26.64 -17.22 34.02
CA LEU A 406 27.86 -17.41 34.82
C LEU A 406 27.65 -17.35 36.34
N LYS A 407 26.66 -16.57 36.80
CA LYS A 407 26.29 -16.45 38.23
C LYS A 407 26.04 -17.82 38.88
N LYS A 408 25.43 -18.76 38.15
CA LYS A 408 25.11 -20.10 38.66
C LYS A 408 26.33 -20.98 38.94
N CYS A 409 27.42 -20.80 38.20
CA CYS A 409 28.67 -21.49 38.51
C CYS A 409 29.40 -20.81 39.67
N ARG A 410 29.34 -19.48 39.79
CA ARG A 410 29.98 -18.74 40.88
C ARG A 410 29.38 -19.05 42.25
N GLU A 411 28.07 -19.26 42.33
CA GLU A 411 27.36 -19.69 43.56
C GLU A 411 27.90 -21.02 44.13
N ASN A 412 28.56 -21.84 43.30
CA ASN A 412 29.13 -23.15 43.68
C ASN A 412 30.66 -23.15 43.80
N LEU A 413 31.34 -22.03 43.54
CA LEU A 413 32.76 -21.89 43.87
C LEU A 413 32.83 -21.68 45.39
N TYR A 414 33.51 -22.58 46.10
CA TYR A 414 33.73 -22.46 47.54
C TYR A 414 34.15 -21.03 47.86
N LYS A 415 33.37 -20.35 48.72
CA LYS A 415 33.86 -19.15 49.39
C LYS A 415 35.08 -19.60 50.17
N VAL A 416 36.26 -19.17 49.74
CA VAL A 416 37.47 -19.33 50.56
C VAL A 416 37.13 -18.62 51.89
N PRO A 417 37.24 -19.30 53.04
CA PRO A 417 37.09 -18.62 54.32
C PRO A 417 38.12 -17.49 54.38
N ASP A 418 37.64 -16.27 54.61
CA ASP A 418 38.51 -15.09 54.79
C ASP A 418 39.47 -15.27 55.98
#